data_AF-A0AAY5L793-F1
#
_entry.id   AF-A0AAY5L793-F1
#
_cell.length_a   1.000
_cell.length_b   1.000
_cell.length_c   1.000
_cell.angle_alpha   90.00
_cell.angle_beta   90.00
_cell.angle_gamma   90.00
#
_symmetry.space_group_name_H-M   'P 1'
#
loop_
_entity.id
_entity.type
_entity.pdbx_description
1 polymer ?
#
loop_
_entity_poly.entity_id
_entity_poly.type
_entity_poly.pdbx_seq_one_letter_code
_entity_poly.pdbx_strand_id
1 'polypeptide(L)'
;MPSNKMDKPEIMDNVKVVVRCRPLNQKEKSMGHKQAVSVDENRGTITVNKLETTHEPPKTFTFDTVFGPDSKQLDVYNLTARPIIDSVLEGYNGTIFAYGQTGTGKTFTMEGVRAVPELRGIIPNSFAHVFGHIAKAEGDTRFLVRVSYLEIYNEEVRDLLGKDQMQRLEDLQHALGRFAAECEAVGMKISTSKSEAMVLSRKRVACPLQVGGECLPQVEEFKYLGVLFTIEGRMEREIDRRIGAASAVMQSMYRSVVVK
;
A
#
# COMPACT_ATOMS: atom_id res chain seq x y z
N MET A 1 15.92 25.02 35.89
CA MET A 1 14.49 24.71 35.63
C MET A 1 14.43 23.82 34.40
N PRO A 2 14.23 22.50 34.53
CA PRO A 2 14.05 21.67 33.35
C PRO A 2 12.64 21.91 32.80
N SER A 3 12.59 22.29 31.53
CA SER A 3 11.37 22.52 30.76
C SER A 3 10.59 21.20 30.61
N ASN A 4 9.39 21.18 31.16
CA ASN A 4 8.45 20.07 31.09
C ASN A 4 8.01 19.85 29.63
N LYS A 5 8.63 18.90 28.91
CA LYS A 5 8.06 18.39 27.67
C LYS A 5 6.87 17.53 28.09
N MET A 6 5.65 17.99 27.78
CA MET A 6 4.47 17.14 27.90
C MET A 6 4.70 15.90 27.04
N ASP A 7 4.75 14.74 27.69
CA ASP A 7 4.77 13.44 27.02
C ASP A 7 3.52 13.36 26.12
N LYS A 8 3.74 13.33 24.80
CA LYS A 8 2.70 12.94 23.86
C LYS A 8 2.27 11.52 24.27
N PRO A 9 0.96 11.21 24.36
CA PRO A 9 0.52 9.86 24.66
C PRO A 9 1.15 8.91 23.64
N GLU A 10 1.85 7.87 24.14
CA GLU A 10 2.39 6.80 23.28
C GLU A 10 1.24 6.23 22.46
N ILE A 11 1.26 6.49 21.15
CA ILE A 11 0.32 5.90 20.21
C ILE A 11 0.72 4.43 20.13
N MET A 12 -0.06 3.58 20.79
CA MET A 12 0.13 2.14 20.77
C MET A 12 0.03 1.66 19.32
N ASP A 13 1.13 1.09 18.83
CA ASP A 13 1.42 0.70 17.44
C ASP A 13 0.62 -0.57 17.00
N ASN A 14 -0.69 -0.54 17.21
CA ASN A 14 -1.58 -1.62 16.82
C ASN A 14 -2.01 -1.47 15.37
N VAL A 15 -2.17 -2.61 14.69
CA VAL A 15 -2.78 -2.67 13.36
C VAL A 15 -4.19 -2.09 13.44
N LYS A 16 -4.43 -0.98 12.73
CA LYS A 16 -5.76 -0.39 12.58
C LYS A 16 -6.54 -1.11 11.49
N VAL A 17 -7.71 -1.61 11.84
CA VAL A 17 -8.63 -2.29 10.93
C VAL A 17 -9.79 -1.37 10.59
N VAL A 18 -9.90 -1.03 9.31
CA VAL A 18 -10.93 -0.13 8.81
C VAL A 18 -11.73 -0.83 7.73
N VAL A 19 -13.06 -0.75 7.82
CA VAL A 19 -13.96 -1.42 6.88
C VAL A 19 -14.77 -0.38 6.10
N ARG A 20 -14.87 -0.57 4.78
CA ARG A 20 -15.66 0.29 3.91
C ARG A 20 -16.65 -0.53 3.10
N CYS A 21 -17.93 -0.19 3.25
CA CYS A 21 -19.01 -0.79 2.48
C CYS A 21 -19.33 0.07 1.27
N ARG A 22 -19.21 -0.49 0.05
CA ARG A 22 -19.62 0.22 -1.17
C ARG A 22 -21.14 0.27 -1.33
N PRO A 23 -21.69 1.25 -2.05
CA PRO A 23 -23.08 1.22 -2.48
C PRO A 23 -23.36 0.07 -3.45
N LEU A 24 -24.63 -0.31 -3.56
CA LEU A 24 -25.12 -1.17 -4.63
C LEU A 24 -24.90 -0.49 -5.99
N ASN A 25 -24.39 -1.25 -6.95
CA ASN A 25 -24.22 -0.81 -8.33
C ASN A 25 -25.55 -0.83 -9.09
N GLN A 26 -25.58 -0.25 -10.29
CA GLN A 26 -26.81 -0.13 -11.09
C GLN A 26 -27.41 -1.49 -11.46
N LYS A 27 -26.56 -2.48 -11.81
CA LYS A 27 -27.02 -3.83 -12.14
C LYS A 27 -27.69 -4.49 -10.94
N GLU A 28 -27.09 -4.39 -9.75
CA GLU A 28 -27.65 -4.92 -8.51
C GLU A 28 -29.00 -4.28 -8.17
N LYS A 29 -29.12 -2.96 -8.32
CA LYS A 29 -30.38 -2.23 -8.15
C LYS A 29 -31.44 -2.67 -9.15
N SER A 30 -31.09 -2.81 -10.43
CA SER A 30 -32.03 -3.25 -11.48
C SER A 30 -32.52 -4.69 -11.29
N MET A 31 -31.70 -5.54 -10.66
CA MET A 31 -32.05 -6.92 -10.32
C MET A 31 -32.81 -7.04 -9.00
N GLY A 32 -33.11 -5.92 -8.33
CA GLY A 32 -33.86 -5.90 -7.07
C GLY A 32 -33.07 -6.46 -5.88
N HIS A 33 -31.74 -6.52 -5.96
CA HIS A 33 -30.91 -6.94 -4.83
C HIS A 33 -31.02 -5.93 -3.68
N LYS A 34 -30.95 -6.45 -2.45
CA LYS A 34 -31.05 -5.66 -1.22
C LYS A 34 -29.70 -5.58 -0.52
N GLN A 35 -29.50 -4.50 0.22
CA GLN A 35 -28.29 -4.32 1.02
C GLN A 35 -28.32 -5.30 2.22
N ALA A 36 -27.32 -6.18 2.29
CA ALA A 36 -27.20 -7.18 3.36
C ALA A 36 -26.45 -6.68 4.59
N VAL A 37 -25.94 -5.44 4.56
CA VAL A 37 -25.05 -4.89 5.59
C VAL A 37 -25.57 -3.56 6.09
N SER A 38 -25.74 -3.43 7.41
CA SER A 38 -25.99 -2.15 8.09
C SER A 38 -24.68 -1.63 8.67
N VAL A 39 -24.44 -0.33 8.55
CA VAL A 39 -23.22 0.34 9.02
C VAL A 39 -23.61 1.40 10.03
N ASP A 40 -22.97 1.37 11.21
CA ASP A 40 -23.05 2.43 12.21
C ASP A 40 -21.64 3.01 12.38
N GLU A 41 -21.39 4.12 11.66
CA GLU A 41 -20.09 4.81 11.64
C GLU A 41 -19.71 5.36 13.02
N ASN A 42 -20.69 5.82 13.80
CA ASN A 42 -20.45 6.39 15.14
C ASN A 42 -19.98 5.33 16.14
N ARG A 43 -20.53 4.12 16.05
CA ARG A 43 -20.16 3.00 16.92
C ARG A 43 -19.00 2.17 16.37
N GLY A 44 -18.55 2.43 15.13
CA GLY A 44 -17.54 1.60 14.48
C GLY A 44 -18.04 0.19 14.18
N THR A 45 -19.35 -0.01 13.99
CA THR A 45 -19.94 -1.36 13.87
C THR A 45 -20.55 -1.65 12.51
N ILE A 46 -20.43 -2.91 12.09
CA ILE A 46 -21.07 -3.46 10.90
C ILE A 46 -21.93 -4.64 11.30
N THR A 47 -23.19 -4.63 10.88
CA THR A 47 -24.15 -5.71 11.11
C THR A 47 -24.50 -6.39 9.79
N VAL A 48 -24.26 -7.69 9.70
CA VAL A 48 -24.62 -8.52 8.54
C VAL A 48 -25.98 -9.16 8.78
N ASN A 49 -26.93 -8.86 7.91
CA ASN A 49 -28.29 -9.37 7.92
C ASN A 49 -28.40 -10.54 6.93
N LYS A 50 -28.78 -11.74 7.42
CA LYS A 50 -29.14 -12.85 6.53
C LYS A 50 -30.56 -12.62 6.00
N LEU A 51 -30.65 -12.22 4.73
CA LEU A 51 -31.92 -11.84 4.09
C LEU A 51 -32.83 -13.04 3.77
N GLU A 52 -32.29 -14.27 3.77
CA GLU A 52 -32.99 -15.48 3.30
C GLU A 52 -33.38 -16.45 4.43
N THR A 53 -32.81 -16.32 5.63
CA THR A 53 -33.11 -17.18 6.78
C THR A 53 -33.60 -16.36 7.98
N THR A 54 -34.91 -16.43 8.24
CA THR A 54 -35.57 -15.73 9.36
C THR A 54 -35.17 -16.23 10.75
N HIS A 55 -34.44 -17.35 10.85
CA HIS A 55 -34.10 -17.99 12.12
C HIS A 55 -32.71 -17.64 12.67
N GLU A 56 -31.82 -17.04 11.89
CA GLU A 56 -30.48 -16.68 12.38
C GLU A 56 -30.39 -15.19 12.73
N PRO A 57 -29.94 -14.85 13.96
CA PRO A 57 -29.81 -13.45 14.35
C PRO A 57 -28.71 -12.76 13.53
N PRO A 58 -28.84 -11.44 13.27
CA PRO A 58 -27.80 -10.65 12.64
C PRO A 58 -26.48 -10.74 13.40
N LYS A 59 -25.35 -10.75 12.67
CA LYS A 59 -24.01 -10.77 13.26
C LYS A 59 -23.42 -9.37 13.21
N THR A 60 -23.02 -8.84 14.37
CA THR A 60 -22.41 -7.51 14.49
C THR A 60 -20.93 -7.62 14.80
N PHE A 61 -20.12 -6.82 14.12
CA PHE A 61 -18.67 -6.74 14.27
C PHE A 61 -18.27 -5.30 14.54
N THR A 62 -17.25 -5.10 15.37
CA THR A 62 -16.71 -3.78 15.72
C THR A 62 -15.30 -3.65 15.15
N PHE A 63 -14.99 -2.49 14.58
CA PHE A 63 -13.70 -2.16 13.98
C PHE A 63 -13.26 -0.77 14.46
N ASP A 64 -12.00 -0.39 14.19
CA ASP A 64 -11.49 0.93 14.56
C ASP A 64 -12.22 2.05 13.83
N THR A 65 -12.62 1.80 12.58
CA THR A 65 -13.45 2.73 11.79
C THR A 65 -14.27 1.94 10.78
N VAL A 66 -15.50 2.37 10.54
CA VAL A 66 -16.36 1.82 9.50
C VAL A 66 -16.90 2.95 8.63
N PHE A 67 -16.99 2.69 7.33
CA PHE A 67 -17.49 3.63 6.32
C PHE A 67 -18.67 3.02 5.59
N GLY A 68 -19.76 3.76 5.53
CA GLY A 68 -20.95 3.40 4.80
C GLY A 68 -20.87 3.70 3.30
N PRO A 69 -21.94 3.36 2.56
CA PRO A 69 -22.06 3.62 1.13
C PRO A 69 -21.90 5.08 0.71
N ASP A 70 -22.21 6.01 1.61
CA ASP A 70 -22.23 7.45 1.35
C ASP A 70 -20.93 8.15 1.76
N SER A 71 -19.97 7.44 2.37
CA SER A 71 -18.71 8.03 2.82
C SER A 71 -17.84 8.49 1.65
N LYS A 72 -17.34 9.73 1.73
CA LYS A 72 -16.53 10.34 0.67
C LYS A 72 -15.10 9.84 0.72
N GLN A 73 -14.41 9.89 -0.42
CA GLN A 73 -13.00 9.49 -0.49
C GLN A 73 -12.10 10.32 0.43
N LEU A 74 -12.38 11.62 0.54
CA LEU A 74 -11.60 12.52 1.38
C LEU A 74 -11.75 12.18 2.87
N ASP A 75 -12.95 11.79 3.31
CA ASP A 75 -13.20 11.38 4.69
C ASP A 75 -12.47 10.08 5.01
N VAL A 76 -12.51 9.12 4.07
CA VAL A 76 -11.73 7.87 4.16
C VAL A 76 -10.24 8.18 4.25
N TYR A 77 -9.71 9.07 3.41
CA TYR A 77 -8.30 9.48 3.45
C TYR A 77 -7.93 10.12 4.80
N ASN A 78 -8.71 11.10 5.27
CA ASN A 78 -8.41 11.87 6.47
C ASN A 78 -8.41 11.01 7.74
N LEU A 79 -9.31 10.04 7.85
CA LEU A 79 -9.43 9.20 9.04
C LEU A 79 -8.51 7.98 9.01
N THR A 80 -8.07 7.53 7.83
CA THR A 80 -7.26 6.30 7.71
C THR A 80 -5.80 6.58 7.34
N ALA A 81 -5.57 7.22 6.20
CA ALA A 81 -4.25 7.34 5.60
C ALA A 81 -3.49 8.56 6.10
N ARG A 82 -4.17 9.69 6.33
CA ARG A 82 -3.54 10.94 6.74
C ARG A 82 -2.66 10.79 7.99
N PRO A 83 -3.11 10.15 9.10
CA PRO A 83 -2.26 9.95 10.27
C PRO A 83 -1.00 9.14 9.97
N ILE A 84 -1.08 8.17 9.04
CA ILE A 84 0.06 7.34 8.63
C ILE A 84 1.04 8.18 7.81
N ILE A 85 0.54 9.03 6.90
CA ILE A 85 1.38 9.94 6.12
C ILE A 85 2.07 10.97 7.02
N ASP A 86 1.36 11.49 8.03
CA ASP A 86 1.95 12.38 9.04
C ASP A 86 3.10 11.69 9.78
N SER A 87 2.92 10.43 10.22
CA SER A 87 3.99 9.65 10.82
C SER A 87 5.16 9.38 9.87
N VAL A 88 4.90 9.16 8.58
CA VAL A 88 5.97 9.00 7.57
C VAL A 88 6.80 10.27 7.42
N LEU A 89 6.16 11.45 7.45
CA LEU A 89 6.86 12.73 7.42
C LEU A 89 7.67 12.99 8.70
N GLU A 90 7.30 12.38 9.82
CA GLU A 90 8.08 12.36 11.07
C GLU A 90 9.21 11.31 11.10
N GLY A 91 9.37 10.50 10.04
CA GLY A 91 10.45 9.53 9.90
C GLY A 91 10.10 8.08 10.25
N TYR A 92 8.81 7.76 10.38
CA TYR A 92 8.33 6.40 10.63
C TYR A 92 7.97 5.65 9.34
N ASN A 93 7.92 4.31 9.40
CA ASN A 93 7.44 3.51 8.27
C ASN A 93 5.92 3.37 8.33
N GLY A 94 5.23 3.68 7.22
CA GLY A 94 3.78 3.51 7.09
C GLY A 94 3.42 2.45 6.06
N THR A 95 2.43 1.60 6.33
CA THR A 95 1.91 0.61 5.38
C THR A 95 0.39 0.62 5.37
N ILE A 96 -0.21 0.66 4.19
CA ILE A 96 -1.66 0.56 3.97
C ILE A 96 -1.90 -0.47 2.86
N PHE A 97 -2.76 -1.44 3.11
CA PHE A 97 -3.21 -2.38 2.09
C PHE A 97 -4.73 -2.53 2.16
N ALA A 98 -5.35 -2.72 1.00
CA ALA A 98 -6.79 -2.92 0.89
C ALA A 98 -7.10 -4.40 0.68
N TYR A 99 -8.09 -4.92 1.40
CA TYR A 99 -8.49 -6.32 1.34
C TYR A 99 -9.99 -6.48 1.09
N GLY A 100 -10.39 -7.56 0.42
CA GLY A 100 -11.80 -7.86 0.10
C GLY A 100 -11.97 -8.60 -1.23
N GLN A 101 -13.20 -9.04 -1.51
CA GLN A 101 -13.54 -9.75 -2.74
C GLN A 101 -13.38 -8.86 -4.01
N THR A 102 -13.26 -9.47 -5.18
CA THR A 102 -13.32 -8.74 -6.46
C THR A 102 -14.61 -7.92 -6.56
N GLY A 103 -14.51 -6.67 -7.02
CA GLY A 103 -15.67 -5.78 -7.15
C GLY A 103 -16.15 -5.11 -5.85
N THR A 104 -15.48 -5.29 -4.71
CA THR A 104 -15.85 -4.60 -3.45
C THR A 104 -15.30 -3.17 -3.33
N GLY A 105 -14.50 -2.71 -4.30
CA GLY A 105 -13.99 -1.33 -4.32
C GLY A 105 -12.58 -1.14 -3.76
N LYS A 106 -11.75 -2.19 -3.64
CA LYS A 106 -10.34 -2.06 -3.24
C LYS A 106 -9.57 -1.02 -4.07
N THR A 107 -9.58 -1.17 -5.41
CA THR A 107 -8.94 -0.24 -6.34
C THR A 107 -9.56 1.15 -6.25
N PHE A 108 -10.87 1.24 -6.07
CA PHE A 108 -11.54 2.52 -5.88
C PHE A 108 -11.09 3.23 -4.59
N THR A 109 -10.88 2.51 -3.49
CA THR A 109 -10.34 3.09 -2.25
C THR A 109 -8.89 3.54 -2.41
N MET A 110 -8.03 2.71 -3.04
CA MET A 110 -6.60 3.02 -3.16
C MET A 110 -6.31 4.08 -4.23
N GLU A 111 -6.85 3.94 -5.44
CA GLU A 111 -6.60 4.85 -6.56
C GLU A 111 -7.73 5.86 -6.77
N GLY A 112 -8.97 5.41 -6.67
CA GLY A 112 -10.15 6.20 -6.98
C GLY A 112 -10.27 6.55 -8.45
N VAL A 113 -10.91 7.69 -8.75
CA VAL A 113 -11.05 8.20 -10.12
C VAL A 113 -10.10 9.39 -10.29
N ARG A 114 -8.96 9.17 -10.94
CA ARG A 114 -7.85 10.16 -11.03
C ARG A 114 -8.29 11.53 -11.57
N ALA A 115 -9.19 11.52 -12.56
CA ALA A 115 -9.68 12.71 -13.24
C ALA A 115 -10.67 13.55 -12.41
N VAL A 116 -11.26 12.99 -11.35
CA VAL A 116 -12.28 13.65 -10.53
C VAL A 116 -11.70 13.88 -9.13
N PRO A 117 -11.35 15.13 -8.75
CA PRO A 117 -10.68 15.44 -7.49
C PRO A 117 -11.37 14.85 -6.25
N GLU A 118 -12.70 14.93 -6.19
CA GLU A 118 -13.52 14.46 -5.07
C GLU A 118 -13.53 12.93 -4.95
N LEU A 119 -13.18 12.23 -6.03
CA LEU A 119 -13.17 10.77 -6.12
C LEU A 119 -11.75 10.18 -6.09
N ARG A 120 -10.70 10.99 -5.92
CA ARG A 120 -9.32 10.52 -5.77
C ARG A 120 -9.17 9.66 -4.52
N GLY A 121 -8.51 8.51 -4.64
CA GLY A 121 -8.30 7.57 -3.55
C GLY A 121 -7.13 7.92 -2.63
N ILE A 122 -6.72 6.96 -1.81
CA ILE A 122 -5.64 7.12 -0.84
C ILE A 122 -4.31 7.52 -1.50
N ILE A 123 -3.88 6.82 -2.55
CA ILE A 123 -2.58 7.04 -3.22
C ILE A 123 -2.41 8.47 -3.73
N PRO A 124 -3.30 9.01 -4.60
CA PRO A 124 -3.14 10.38 -5.10
C PRO A 124 -3.25 11.45 -4.00
N ASN A 125 -4.09 11.24 -2.98
CA ASN A 125 -4.20 12.17 -1.85
C ASN A 125 -2.94 12.13 -0.96
N SER A 126 -2.33 10.95 -0.77
CA SER A 126 -1.05 10.81 -0.07
C SER A 126 0.08 11.55 -0.79
N PHE A 127 0.18 11.42 -2.13
CA PHE A 127 1.15 12.18 -2.91
C PHE A 127 0.94 13.69 -2.75
N ALA A 128 -0.30 14.16 -2.90
CA ALA A 128 -0.62 15.58 -2.72
C ALA A 128 -0.24 16.09 -1.32
N HIS A 129 -0.46 15.28 -0.28
CA HIS A 129 -0.10 15.63 1.08
C HIS A 129 1.42 15.70 1.28
N VAL A 130 2.17 14.68 0.83
CA VAL A 130 3.64 14.66 0.93
C VAL A 130 4.27 15.85 0.19
N PHE A 131 3.88 16.08 -1.07
CA PHE A 131 4.41 17.21 -1.84
C PHE A 131 3.94 18.57 -1.29
N GLY A 132 2.73 18.62 -0.72
CA GLY A 132 2.24 19.81 -0.02
C GLY A 132 3.05 20.13 1.24
N HIS A 133 3.54 19.13 1.96
CA HIS A 133 4.45 19.32 3.09
C HIS A 133 5.82 19.81 2.62
N ILE A 134 6.41 19.17 1.59
CA ILE A 134 7.70 19.56 1.00
C ILE A 134 7.67 21.02 0.54
N ALA A 135 6.60 21.44 -0.16
CA ALA A 135 6.46 22.79 -0.67
C ALA A 135 6.35 23.88 0.43
N LYS A 136 5.96 23.49 1.64
CA LYS A 136 5.82 24.38 2.81
C LYS A 136 7.02 24.33 3.74
N ALA A 137 7.99 23.44 3.50
CA ALA A 137 9.16 23.33 4.34
C ALA A 137 10.02 24.59 4.19
N GLU A 138 10.29 25.27 5.31
CA GLU A 138 11.14 26.45 5.37
C GLU A 138 12.60 26.06 5.68
N GLY A 139 13.56 26.91 5.30
CA GLY A 139 14.99 26.72 5.55
C GLY A 139 15.73 25.84 4.53
N ASP A 140 16.92 25.36 4.91
CA ASP A 140 17.84 24.61 4.02
C ASP A 140 17.53 23.09 3.93
N THR A 141 16.29 22.69 4.21
CA THR A 141 15.91 21.27 4.19
C THR A 141 15.79 20.76 2.75
N ARG A 142 16.60 19.76 2.40
CA ARG A 142 16.56 19.13 1.06
C ARG A 142 15.82 17.80 1.14
N PHE A 143 14.89 17.58 0.21
CA PHE A 143 14.11 16.36 0.11
C PHE A 143 14.50 15.56 -1.14
N LEU A 144 14.63 14.24 -1.00
CA LEU A 144 14.73 13.31 -2.12
C LEU A 144 13.56 12.32 -2.02
N VAL A 145 12.66 12.34 -3.00
CA VAL A 145 11.52 11.43 -3.07
C VAL A 145 11.78 10.37 -4.13
N ARG A 146 11.66 9.09 -3.76
CA ARG A 146 11.76 7.95 -4.67
C ARG A 146 10.48 7.14 -4.60
N VAL A 147 10.03 6.63 -5.74
CA VAL A 147 8.83 5.79 -5.85
C VAL A 147 9.19 4.52 -6.63
N SER A 148 8.71 3.39 -6.14
CA SER A 148 8.65 2.13 -6.88
C SER A 148 7.19 1.69 -6.97
N TYR A 149 6.80 1.04 -8.06
CA TYR A 149 5.46 0.49 -8.21
C TYR A 149 5.54 -0.89 -8.84
N LEU A 150 5.13 -1.91 -8.10
CA LEU A 150 5.29 -3.31 -8.48
C LEU A 150 3.93 -4.01 -8.50
N GLU A 151 3.75 -4.92 -9.45
CA GLU A 151 2.66 -5.89 -9.49
C GLU A 151 3.21 -7.28 -9.17
N ILE A 152 2.45 -8.07 -8.40
CA ILE A 152 2.68 -9.51 -8.26
C ILE A 152 1.49 -10.21 -8.89
N TYR A 153 1.72 -10.92 -9.99
CA TYR A 153 0.68 -11.65 -10.72
C TYR A 153 1.22 -13.02 -11.14
N ASN A 154 0.47 -14.08 -10.84
CA ASN A 154 0.86 -15.46 -11.16
C ASN A 154 2.27 -15.82 -10.64
N GLU A 155 2.58 -15.43 -9.40
CA GLU A 155 3.91 -15.62 -8.78
C GLU A 155 5.08 -14.95 -9.51
N GLU A 156 4.79 -13.99 -10.40
CA GLU A 156 5.78 -13.15 -11.08
C GLU A 156 5.68 -11.71 -10.57
N VAL A 157 6.84 -11.07 -10.36
CA VAL A 157 6.95 -9.65 -9.99
C VAL A 157 7.20 -8.82 -11.24
N ARG A 158 6.44 -7.75 -11.42
CA ARG A 158 6.54 -6.84 -12.58
C ARG A 158 6.70 -5.40 -12.11
N ASP A 159 7.68 -4.70 -12.67
CA ASP A 159 7.83 -3.26 -12.45
C ASP A 159 6.84 -2.49 -13.34
N LEU A 160 5.97 -1.70 -12.71
CA LEU A 160 4.93 -0.91 -13.38
C LEU A 160 5.42 0.48 -13.82
N LEU A 161 6.60 0.93 -13.36
CA LEU A 161 7.22 2.20 -13.77
C LEU A 161 8.33 2.00 -14.81
N GLY A 162 8.77 0.77 -15.02
CA GLY A 162 9.67 0.40 -16.11
C GLY A 162 9.04 0.68 -17.48
N LYS A 163 9.86 1.11 -18.44
CA LYS A 163 9.40 1.46 -19.79
C LYS A 163 8.95 0.28 -20.65
N ASP A 164 8.99 -0.95 -20.12
CA ASP A 164 8.57 -2.11 -20.88
C ASP A 164 8.01 -3.23 -20.00
N GLN A 165 6.74 -3.56 -20.22
CA GLN A 165 6.14 -4.78 -19.67
C GLN A 165 6.66 -6.04 -20.39
N MET A 166 7.61 -5.94 -21.34
CA MET A 166 8.13 -7.11 -22.07
C MET A 166 9.55 -7.04 -22.71
N GLN A 167 10.46 -6.10 -22.40
CA GLN A 167 11.76 -6.03 -23.12
C GLN A 167 13.03 -5.82 -22.24
N ARG A 168 13.65 -6.98 -21.96
CA ARG A 168 15.02 -7.42 -21.61
C ARG A 168 16.18 -6.40 -21.41
N LEU A 169 16.60 -6.29 -20.14
CA LEU A 169 17.95 -6.18 -19.53
C LEU A 169 19.03 -5.17 -20.03
N GLU A 170 19.15 -4.83 -21.30
CA GLU A 170 20.16 -3.85 -21.77
C GLU A 170 19.76 -2.40 -21.46
N ASP A 171 18.47 -2.17 -21.23
CA ASP A 171 17.88 -0.85 -21.00
C ASP A 171 18.10 -0.27 -19.60
N LEU A 172 18.35 -1.11 -18.58
CA LEU A 172 18.52 -0.64 -17.20
C LEU A 172 19.80 0.20 -17.04
N GLN A 173 20.89 -0.24 -17.67
CA GLN A 173 22.14 0.52 -17.72
C GLN A 173 21.96 1.83 -18.49
N HIS A 174 21.23 1.81 -19.60
CA HIS A 174 20.96 3.00 -20.40
C HIS A 174 20.01 3.98 -19.69
N ALA A 175 19.05 3.49 -18.91
CA ALA A 175 18.14 4.32 -18.11
C ALA A 175 18.88 4.97 -16.94
N LEU A 176 19.72 4.21 -16.23
CA LEU A 176 20.56 4.72 -15.16
C LEU A 176 21.55 5.77 -15.68
N GLY A 177 22.12 5.55 -16.87
CA GLY A 177 22.98 6.53 -17.56
C GLY A 177 22.25 7.82 -17.90
N ARG A 178 21.01 7.75 -18.44
CA ARG A 178 20.19 8.95 -18.71
C ARG A 178 19.84 9.71 -17.43
N PHE A 179 19.43 9.00 -16.39
CA PHE A 179 19.10 9.62 -15.10
C PHE A 179 20.32 10.30 -14.47
N ALA A 180 21.50 9.68 -14.54
CA ALA A 180 22.75 10.29 -14.09
C ALA A 180 23.06 11.59 -14.84
N ALA A 181 22.91 11.59 -16.17
CA ALA A 181 23.13 12.77 -17.00
C ALA A 181 22.13 13.91 -16.71
N GLU A 182 20.86 13.59 -16.49
CA GLU A 182 19.85 14.58 -16.10
C GLU A 182 20.13 15.17 -14.71
N CYS A 183 20.54 14.35 -13.74
CA CYS A 183 20.98 14.83 -12.44
C CYS A 183 22.16 15.80 -12.56
N GLU A 184 23.18 15.45 -13.35
CA GLU A 184 24.34 16.31 -13.56
C GLU A 184 23.96 17.65 -14.21
N ALA A 185 23.03 17.64 -15.17
CA ALA A 185 22.56 18.85 -15.85
C ALA A 185 21.89 19.87 -14.91
N VAL A 186 21.36 19.42 -13.76
CA VAL A 186 20.76 20.28 -12.73
C VAL A 186 21.63 20.41 -11.47
N GLY A 187 22.91 20.05 -11.56
CA GLY A 187 23.89 20.20 -10.47
C GLY A 187 23.80 19.13 -9.38
N MET A 188 23.18 17.99 -9.66
CA MET A 188 23.06 16.83 -8.76
C MET A 188 23.99 15.69 -9.21
N LYS A 189 24.44 14.84 -8.27
CA LYS A 189 25.25 13.65 -8.57
C LYS A 189 24.71 12.43 -7.84
N ILE A 190 24.66 11.29 -8.52
CA ILE A 190 24.34 10.00 -7.90
C ILE A 190 25.56 9.50 -7.11
N SER A 191 25.37 9.24 -5.82
CA SER A 191 26.43 8.68 -4.97
C SER A 191 26.48 7.16 -5.15
N THR A 192 27.42 6.69 -5.95
CA THR A 192 27.74 5.27 -6.19
C THR A 192 28.06 4.52 -4.90
N SER A 193 28.82 5.14 -3.99
CA SER A 193 29.17 4.59 -2.67
C SER A 193 27.98 4.41 -1.70
N LYS A 194 26.81 4.98 -2.02
CA LYS A 194 25.58 4.87 -1.23
C LYS A 194 24.44 4.24 -2.01
N SER A 195 24.74 3.73 -3.21
CA SER A 195 23.76 3.15 -4.11
C SER A 195 24.07 1.67 -4.27
N GLU A 196 23.07 0.85 -4.02
CA GLU A 196 23.17 -0.61 -4.06
C GLU A 196 22.15 -1.16 -5.06
N ALA A 197 22.50 -2.24 -5.75
CA ALA A 197 21.63 -2.92 -6.69
C ALA A 197 21.36 -4.35 -6.23
N MET A 198 20.12 -4.83 -6.34
CA MET A 198 19.77 -6.21 -6.02
C MET A 198 19.17 -6.87 -7.26
N VAL A 199 19.66 -8.06 -7.60
CA VAL A 199 19.08 -8.89 -8.66
C VAL A 199 18.25 -9.99 -8.02
N LEU A 200 16.93 -9.98 -8.26
CA LEU A 200 16.02 -11.02 -7.80
C LEU A 200 15.80 -12.02 -8.94
N SER A 201 16.38 -13.21 -8.83
CA SER A 201 16.24 -14.24 -9.87
C SER A 201 16.39 -15.65 -9.30
N ARG A 202 15.54 -16.58 -9.76
CA ARG A 202 15.65 -18.01 -9.41
C ARG A 202 16.96 -18.65 -9.86
N LYS A 203 17.68 -18.02 -10.81
CA LYS A 203 19.04 -18.37 -11.23
C LYS A 203 19.96 -17.20 -10.93
N ARG A 204 21.15 -17.45 -10.36
CA ARG A 204 22.15 -16.38 -10.18
C ARG A 204 22.47 -15.74 -11.54
N VAL A 205 22.20 -14.44 -11.65
CA VAL A 205 22.52 -13.62 -12.83
C VAL A 205 23.36 -12.45 -12.35
N ALA A 206 24.57 -12.30 -12.90
CA ALA A 206 25.38 -11.12 -12.66
C ALA A 206 24.83 -9.95 -13.49
N CYS A 207 24.56 -8.82 -12.85
CA CYS A 207 24.10 -7.59 -13.49
C CYS A 207 24.89 -6.42 -12.91
N PRO A 208 26.12 -6.17 -13.39
CA PRO A 208 26.94 -5.07 -12.91
C PRO A 208 26.43 -3.74 -13.48
N LEU A 209 25.65 -3.01 -12.70
CA LEU A 209 25.20 -1.66 -13.06
C LEU A 209 26.29 -0.64 -12.74
N GLN A 210 26.50 0.33 -13.64
CA GLN A 210 27.51 1.36 -13.51
C GLN A 210 26.93 2.77 -13.53
N VAL A 211 27.51 3.67 -12.74
CA VAL A 211 27.24 5.12 -12.80
C VAL A 211 28.57 5.85 -12.83
N GLY A 212 28.81 6.67 -13.86
CA GLY A 212 30.07 7.41 -13.99
C GLY A 212 31.32 6.51 -14.06
N GLY A 213 31.18 5.27 -14.56
CA GLY A 213 32.26 4.28 -14.64
C GLY A 213 32.48 3.44 -13.39
N GLU A 214 31.76 3.69 -12.30
CA GLU A 214 31.85 2.91 -11.06
C GLU A 214 30.70 1.90 -10.96
N CYS A 215 31.02 0.64 -10.65
CA CYS A 215 30.01 -0.40 -10.44
C CYS A 215 29.30 -0.22 -9.09
N LEU A 216 27.97 -0.33 -9.10
CA LEU A 216 27.18 -0.37 -7.89
C LEU A 216 27.39 -1.72 -7.17
N PRO A 217 27.61 -1.73 -5.85
CA PRO A 217 27.65 -2.95 -5.06
C PRO A 217 26.35 -3.75 -5.22
N GLN A 218 26.49 -5.07 -5.37
CA GLN A 218 25.35 -5.97 -5.37
C GLN A 218 24.98 -6.40 -3.95
N VAL A 219 23.70 -6.31 -3.62
CA VAL A 219 23.14 -6.74 -2.35
C VAL A 219 22.65 -8.17 -2.49
N GLU A 220 23.15 -9.06 -1.64
CA GLU A 220 22.71 -10.47 -1.62
C GLU A 220 21.43 -10.66 -0.79
N GLU A 221 21.26 -9.85 0.26
CA GLU A 221 20.14 -9.90 1.18
C GLU A 221 19.66 -8.51 1.59
N PHE A 222 18.35 -8.28 1.52
CA PHE A 222 17.75 -7.00 1.87
C PHE A 222 16.52 -7.22 2.77
N LYS A 223 16.49 -6.59 3.95
CA LYS A 223 15.34 -6.66 4.85
C LYS A 223 14.40 -5.50 4.57
N TYR A 224 13.19 -5.82 4.12
CA TYR A 224 12.15 -4.84 3.86
C TYR A 224 10.85 -5.23 4.56
N LEU A 225 10.35 -4.32 5.41
CA LEU A 225 9.13 -4.53 6.20
C LEU A 225 9.12 -5.85 6.99
N GLY A 226 10.28 -6.21 7.55
CA GLY A 226 10.44 -7.44 8.32
C GLY A 226 10.59 -8.71 7.49
N VAL A 227 10.53 -8.62 6.16
CA VAL A 227 10.74 -9.73 5.23
C VAL A 227 12.17 -9.66 4.68
N LEU A 228 12.89 -10.78 4.75
CA LEU A 228 14.22 -10.91 4.16
C LEU A 228 14.08 -11.33 2.69
N PHE A 229 14.55 -10.48 1.79
CA PHE A 229 14.69 -10.76 0.37
C PHE A 229 16.10 -11.28 0.12
N THR A 230 16.23 -12.44 -0.51
CA THR A 230 17.53 -12.99 -0.94
C THR A 230 17.61 -12.99 -2.47
N ILE A 231 18.82 -12.90 -3.04
CA ILE A 231 19.03 -12.92 -4.50
C ILE A 231 18.47 -14.16 -5.21
N GLU A 232 18.28 -15.27 -4.50
CA GLU A 232 17.70 -16.51 -5.03
C GLU A 232 16.17 -16.43 -5.19
N GLY A 233 15.54 -15.33 -4.75
CA GLY A 233 14.09 -15.18 -4.74
C GLY A 233 13.37 -16.15 -3.79
N ARG A 234 14.11 -16.81 -2.87
CA ARG A 234 13.53 -17.71 -1.88
C ARG A 234 12.83 -16.91 -0.78
N MET A 235 11.52 -16.72 -0.93
CA MET A 235 10.65 -16.16 0.11
C MET A 235 10.09 -17.26 1.04
N GLU A 236 10.87 -18.32 1.25
CA GLU A 236 10.42 -19.71 1.51
C GLU A 236 9.78 -20.01 2.88
N ARG A 237 9.70 -19.05 3.81
CA ARG A 237 9.10 -19.36 5.13
C ARG A 237 8.16 -18.31 5.64
N GLU A 238 8.55 -17.03 5.64
CA GLU A 238 7.72 -16.00 6.27
C GLU A 238 6.56 -15.57 5.36
N ILE A 239 6.76 -15.48 4.05
CA ILE A 239 5.67 -15.15 3.11
C ILE A 239 4.71 -16.34 3.00
N ASP A 240 5.21 -17.56 2.80
CA ASP A 240 4.36 -18.76 2.77
C ASP A 240 3.63 -18.99 4.10
N ARG A 241 4.27 -18.69 5.24
CA ARG A 241 3.61 -18.75 6.55
C ARG A 241 2.55 -17.66 6.69
N ARG A 242 2.77 -16.44 6.20
CA ARG A 242 1.76 -15.36 6.24
C ARG A 242 0.61 -15.61 5.27
N ILE A 243 0.90 -16.09 4.06
CA ILE A 243 -0.12 -16.53 3.09
C ILE A 243 -0.87 -17.74 3.62
N GLY A 244 -0.18 -18.69 4.25
CA GLY A 244 -0.77 -19.87 4.88
C GLY A 244 -1.63 -19.52 6.09
N ALA A 245 -1.18 -18.60 6.94
CA ALA A 245 -1.95 -18.09 8.07
C ALA A 245 -3.18 -17.31 7.58
N ALA A 246 -3.02 -16.43 6.59
CA ALA A 246 -4.12 -15.72 5.96
C ALA A 246 -5.10 -16.68 5.26
N SER A 247 -4.61 -17.73 4.59
CA SER A 247 -5.43 -18.76 3.93
C SER A 247 -6.16 -19.65 4.94
N ALA A 248 -5.55 -19.96 6.09
CA ALA A 248 -6.18 -20.73 7.17
C ALA A 248 -7.27 -19.91 7.87
N VAL A 249 -7.00 -18.62 8.13
CA VAL A 249 -8.02 -17.67 8.61
C VAL A 249 -9.14 -17.54 7.58
N MET A 250 -8.81 -17.44 6.29
CA MET A 250 -9.79 -17.36 5.21
C MET A 250 -10.60 -18.64 5.05
N GLN A 251 -10.02 -19.83 5.14
CA GLN A 251 -10.75 -21.10 5.13
C GLN A 251 -11.63 -21.26 6.36
N SER A 252 -11.18 -20.80 7.53
CA SER A 252 -11.97 -20.79 8.76
C SER A 252 -13.17 -19.84 8.65
N MET A 253 -12.95 -18.64 8.09
CA MET A 253 -14.03 -17.70 7.77
C MET A 253 -14.98 -18.25 6.70
N TYR A 254 -14.48 -18.91 5.66
CA TYR A 254 -15.29 -19.50 4.59
C TYR A 254 -16.12 -20.69 5.10
N ARG A 255 -15.56 -21.57 5.93
CA ARG A 255 -16.29 -22.66 6.60
C ARG A 255 -17.34 -22.12 7.59
N SER A 256 -17.09 -20.98 8.22
CA SER A 256 -18.05 -20.32 9.12
C SER A 256 -19.19 -19.60 8.38
N VAL A 257 -19.05 -19.38 7.07
CA VAL A 257 -20.05 -18.75 6.19
C VAL A 257 -20.84 -19.78 5.37
N VAL A 258 -20.27 -20.98 5.12
CA VAL A 258 -20.90 -22.04 4.31
C VAL A 258 -21.53 -23.18 5.14
N VAL A 259 -21.45 -23.15 6.48
CA VAL A 259 -22.25 -24.06 7.33
C VAL A 259 -23.46 -23.32 7.92
N LYS A 260 -24.41 -23.04 7.03
CA LYS A 260 -25.83 -23.44 7.09
C LYS A 260 -26.52 -22.95 5.83
#